data_AF-A0A9D4YIZ7-F1
#
_entry.id   AF-A0A9D4YIZ7-F1
#
_cell.length_a   1.000
_cell.length_b   1.000
_cell.length_c   1.000
_cell.angle_alpha   90.00
_cell.angle_beta   90.00
_cell.angle_gamma   90.00
#
_symmetry.space_group_name_H-M   'P 1'
#
loop_
_entity.id
_entity.type
_entity.pdbx_description
1 polymer ?
#
loop_
_entity_poly.entity_id
_entity_poly.type
_entity_poly.pdbx_seq_one_letter_code
_entity_poly.pdbx_strand_id
1 'polypeptide(L)'
;MEALEKKSSSGYGKPPWIFRGSALYQLHLVKAEKARACIPKEFKLVEAFGYTLGGFFLASYEDSPVGVFDELVVIAGLVWNRPTSCAWATKVYVNSSEACSHGRKDVGLPSQVATFSKTITAVSRQSKSRSGFGSALRNSNDQQNVQITKIKSLDAEDTCNTSLTSPAC
;
A
#
# COMPACT_ATOMS: atom_id res chain seq x y z
N MET A 1 -29.21 -29.95 4.44
CA MET A 1 -28.85 -29.38 5.75
C MET A 1 -27.45 -28.84 5.60
N GLU A 2 -27.31 -27.57 5.22
CA GLU A 2 -26.01 -26.93 5.09
C GLU A 2 -25.47 -26.69 6.50
N ALA A 3 -24.39 -27.38 6.84
CA ALA A 3 -23.65 -27.13 8.06
C ALA A 3 -22.96 -25.77 7.91
N LEU A 4 -23.52 -24.77 8.57
CA LEU A 4 -22.87 -23.48 8.77
C LEU A 4 -21.64 -23.73 9.66
N GLU A 5 -20.48 -23.98 9.05
CA GLU A 5 -19.22 -24.09 9.80
C GLU A 5 -18.97 -22.76 10.52
N LYS A 6 -19.16 -22.78 11.84
CA LYS A 6 -18.60 -21.78 12.75
C LYS A 6 -17.09 -21.77 12.55
N LYS A 7 -16.58 -20.74 11.86
CA LYS A 7 -15.15 -20.50 11.70
C LYS A 7 -14.58 -19.99 13.04
N SER A 8 -14.43 -20.90 13.99
CA SER A 8 -13.71 -20.70 15.24
C SER A 8 -12.32 -21.30 15.11
N SER A 9 -11.49 -20.65 14.29
CA SER A 9 -10.03 -20.82 14.34
C SER A 9 -9.43 -19.44 14.51
N SER A 10 -8.89 -19.14 15.69
CA SER A 10 -8.11 -17.93 15.91
C SER A 10 -6.88 -17.96 15.01
N GLY A 11 -6.80 -17.09 14.00
CA GLY A 11 -5.65 -16.94 13.11
C GLY A 11 -5.79 -17.51 11.68
N TYR A 12 -4.75 -17.33 10.89
CA TYR A 12 -4.73 -17.52 9.43
C TYR A 12 -4.90 -18.97 8.93
N GLY A 13 -4.84 -19.96 9.83
CA GLY A 13 -4.81 -21.38 9.45
C GLY A 13 -3.56 -21.75 8.63
N LYS A 14 -3.58 -22.90 7.97
CA LYS A 14 -2.46 -23.39 7.15
C LYS A 14 -2.46 -22.74 5.75
N PRO A 15 -1.29 -22.45 5.15
CA PRO A 15 -1.21 -21.95 3.78
C PRO A 15 -1.70 -22.99 2.77
N PRO A 16 -2.10 -22.57 1.54
CA PRO A 16 -2.02 -21.21 1.00
C PRO A 16 -3.15 -20.30 1.51
N TRP A 17 -2.80 -19.06 1.85
CA TRP A 17 -3.75 -18.03 2.24
C TRP A 17 -4.24 -17.27 1.02
N ILE A 18 -5.55 -17.10 0.91
CA ILE A 18 -6.20 -16.40 -0.21
C ILE A 18 -6.67 -15.05 0.28
N PHE A 19 -6.28 -14.00 -0.44
CA PHE A 19 -6.68 -12.62 -0.18
C PHE A 19 -7.40 -12.08 -1.41
N ARG A 20 -8.54 -11.40 -1.21
CA ARG A 20 -9.26 -10.70 -2.28
C ARG A 20 -9.57 -9.27 -1.85
N GLY A 21 -9.43 -8.34 -2.77
CA GLY A 21 -9.62 -6.93 -2.50
C GLY A 21 -9.09 -6.04 -3.61
N SER A 22 -8.88 -4.77 -3.28
CA SER A 22 -8.32 -3.76 -4.17
C SER A 22 -7.04 -3.17 -3.59
N ALA A 23 -6.18 -2.63 -4.44
CA ALA A 23 -4.95 -1.97 -4.01
C ALA A 23 -4.73 -0.67 -4.79
N LEU A 24 -4.40 0.39 -4.07
CA LEU A 24 -3.98 1.67 -4.62
C LEU A 24 -2.46 1.79 -4.52
N TYR A 25 -1.79 1.99 -5.65
CA TYR A 25 -0.35 2.21 -5.70
C TYR A 25 -0.04 3.68 -5.92
N GLN A 26 0.85 4.25 -5.09
CA GLN A 26 1.41 5.57 -5.31
C GLN A 26 2.93 5.50 -5.31
N LEU A 27 3.49 5.43 -6.51
CA LEU A 27 4.93 5.31 -6.72
C LEU A 27 5.58 6.69 -6.84
N HIS A 28 6.77 6.83 -6.26
CA HIS A 28 7.55 8.06 -6.32
C HIS A 28 9.04 7.76 -6.52
N LEU A 29 9.76 8.72 -7.06
CA LEU A 29 11.21 8.71 -7.06
C LEU A 29 11.72 9.10 -5.67
N VAL A 30 12.46 8.18 -5.05
CA VAL A 30 13.10 8.38 -3.76
C VAL A 30 14.59 8.53 -3.99
N LYS A 31 15.22 9.53 -3.34
CA LYS A 31 16.68 9.69 -3.40
C LYS A 31 17.36 8.41 -2.91
N ALA A 32 18.30 7.89 -3.70
CA ALA A 32 19.02 6.66 -3.42
C ALA A 32 19.66 6.67 -2.02
N GLU A 33 20.27 7.79 -1.63
CA GLU A 33 20.84 7.98 -0.29
C GLU A 33 19.85 7.72 0.84
N LYS A 34 18.60 8.18 0.70
CA LYS A 34 17.54 7.97 1.70
C LYS A 34 17.07 6.53 1.71
N ALA A 35 16.91 5.92 0.53
CA ALA A 35 16.56 4.50 0.45
C ALA A 35 17.65 3.62 1.06
N ARG A 36 18.93 3.93 0.84
CA ARG A 36 20.09 3.22 1.39
C ARG A 36 20.20 3.30 2.91
N ALA A 37 19.67 4.35 3.54
CA ALA A 37 19.63 4.43 5.00
C ALA A 37 18.67 3.40 5.62
N CYS A 38 17.64 2.97 4.87
CA CYS A 38 16.61 2.04 5.34
C CYS A 38 16.82 0.59 4.86
N ILE A 39 17.63 0.39 3.82
CA ILE A 39 17.86 -0.91 3.19
C ILE A 39 19.21 -1.47 3.69
N PRO A 40 19.25 -2.71 4.20
CA PRO A 40 20.49 -3.36 4.61
C PRO A 40 21.53 -3.39 3.48
N LYS A 41 22.81 -3.21 3.83
CA LYS A 41 23.91 -2.99 2.85
C LYS A 41 24.15 -4.21 1.94
N GLU A 42 23.78 -5.39 2.39
CA GLU A 42 23.83 -6.64 1.64
C GLU A 42 22.93 -6.64 0.40
N PHE A 43 21.87 -5.82 0.39
CA PHE A 43 20.97 -5.72 -0.75
C PHE A 43 21.42 -4.61 -1.71
N LYS A 44 21.58 -4.95 -3.00
CA LYS A 44 21.92 -3.98 -4.04
C LYS A 44 20.66 -3.21 -4.45
N LEU A 45 20.67 -1.89 -4.28
CA LEU A 45 19.57 -1.02 -4.71
C LEU A 45 19.51 -0.93 -6.24
N VAL A 46 18.29 -0.89 -6.78
CA VAL A 46 18.02 -0.55 -8.18
C VAL A 46 17.89 0.96 -8.26
N GLU A 47 18.93 1.63 -8.72
CA GLU A 47 18.97 3.09 -8.80
C GLU A 47 19.39 3.58 -10.18
N ALA A 48 18.85 4.74 -10.57
CA ALA A 48 19.24 5.48 -11.76
C ALA A 48 19.29 6.97 -11.42
N PHE A 49 20.35 7.66 -11.84
CA PHE A 49 20.54 9.09 -11.59
C PHE A 49 20.46 9.51 -10.10
N GLY A 50 20.84 8.63 -9.18
CA GLY A 50 20.74 8.89 -7.74
C GLY A 50 19.34 8.76 -7.16
N TYR A 51 18.39 8.14 -7.88
CA TYR A 51 17.04 7.85 -7.41
C TYR A 51 16.69 6.37 -7.59
N THR A 52 15.80 5.87 -6.74
CA THR A 52 15.14 4.56 -6.86
C THR A 52 13.63 4.76 -6.94
N LEU A 53 12.92 3.78 -7.49
CA LEU A 53 11.47 3.72 -7.40
C LEU A 53 11.07 3.23 -6.00
N GLY A 54 10.34 4.06 -5.26
CA GLY A 54 9.72 3.73 -3.99
C GLY A 54 8.27 4.19 -3.97
N GLY A 55 7.73 4.42 -2.77
CA GLY A 55 6.36 4.92 -2.60
C GLY A 55 5.61 4.14 -1.54
N PHE A 56 4.32 3.93 -1.77
CA PHE A 56 3.51 3.10 -0.91
C PHE A 56 2.35 2.48 -1.69
N PHE A 57 1.74 1.45 -1.12
CA PHE A 57 0.43 1.00 -1.58
C PHE A 57 -0.51 0.74 -0.41
N LEU A 58 -1.79 1.03 -0.63
CA LEU A 58 -2.87 0.74 0.30
C LEU A 58 -3.72 -0.40 -0.28
N ALA A 59 -3.62 -1.57 0.30
CA ALA A 59 -4.49 -2.71 0.02
C ALA A 59 -5.71 -2.68 0.96
N SER A 60 -6.88 -2.92 0.39
CA SER A 60 -8.15 -3.05 1.09
C SER A 60 -8.67 -4.46 0.82
N TYR A 61 -8.55 -5.36 1.79
CA TYR A 61 -8.98 -6.75 1.65
C TYR A 61 -10.43 -6.91 2.09
N GLU A 62 -11.26 -7.41 1.18
CA GLU A 62 -12.67 -7.71 1.41
C GLU A 62 -12.87 -9.18 1.85
N ASP A 63 -11.93 -10.05 1.50
CA ASP A 63 -11.91 -11.45 1.91
C ASP A 63 -10.47 -11.88 2.24
N SER A 64 -10.29 -12.44 3.43
CA SER A 64 -9.02 -12.98 3.91
C SER A 64 -9.25 -14.02 5.03
N PRO A 65 -8.25 -14.82 5.40
CA PRO A 65 -8.38 -15.78 6.50
C PRO A 65 -8.84 -15.18 7.84
N VAL A 66 -8.53 -13.90 8.08
CA VAL A 66 -8.87 -13.15 9.31
C VAL A 66 -9.94 -12.08 9.09
N GLY A 67 -10.65 -12.14 7.97
CA GLY A 67 -11.71 -11.21 7.62
C GLY A 67 -11.21 -9.94 6.91
N VAL A 68 -12.04 -8.89 6.93
CA VAL A 68 -11.79 -7.62 6.23
C VAL A 68 -10.73 -6.82 6.97
N PHE A 69 -9.70 -6.37 6.26
CA PHE A 69 -8.69 -5.48 6.83
C PHE A 69 -8.00 -4.64 5.75
N ASP A 70 -7.39 -3.54 6.18
CA ASP A 70 -6.59 -2.66 5.34
C ASP A 70 -5.11 -2.81 5.67
N GLU A 71 -4.27 -2.70 4.65
CA GLU A 71 -2.82 -2.80 4.74
C GLU A 71 -2.16 -1.68 3.95
N LEU A 72 -1.32 -0.88 4.60
CA LEU A 72 -0.50 0.14 3.97
C LEU A 72 0.97 -0.26 4.06
N VAL A 73 1.61 -0.44 2.90
CA VAL A 73 3.02 -0.80 2.82
C VAL A 73 3.81 0.39 2.32
N VAL A 74 4.83 0.79 3.08
CA VAL A 74 5.78 1.84 2.70
C VAL A 74 7.00 1.19 2.07
N ILE A 75 7.30 1.58 0.83
CA ILE A 75 8.40 1.05 0.02
C ILE A 75 9.50 2.10 -0.07
N ALA A 76 10.69 1.79 0.47
CA ALA A 76 11.83 2.69 0.37
C ALA A 76 12.48 2.68 -1.02
N GLY A 77 12.48 1.53 -1.68
CA GLY A 77 13.17 1.33 -2.95
C GLY A 77 12.99 -0.07 -3.50
N LEU A 78 13.52 -0.29 -4.70
CA LEU A 78 13.65 -1.62 -5.28
C LEU A 78 15.05 -2.17 -5.01
N VAL A 79 15.14 -3.44 -4.61
CA VAL A 79 16.40 -4.15 -4.41
C VAL A 79 16.52 -5.30 -5.41
N TRP A 80 17.74 -5.60 -5.82
CA TRP A 80 18.03 -6.76 -6.65
C TRP A 80 17.94 -8.05 -5.84
N ASN A 81 17.11 -8.97 -6.30
CA ASN A 81 17.02 -10.34 -5.79
C ASN A 81 17.02 -11.29 -7.00
N ARG A 82 18.21 -11.77 -7.40
CA ARG A 82 18.41 -12.49 -8.68
C ARG A 82 17.35 -13.60 -8.87
N PRO A 83 16.70 -13.71 -10.03
CA PRO A 83 16.92 -12.95 -11.28
C PRO A 83 16.11 -11.64 -11.40
N THR A 84 15.31 -11.26 -10.40
CA THR A 84 14.38 -10.13 -10.48
C THR A 84 14.76 -8.98 -9.54
N SER A 85 13.93 -7.94 -9.51
CA SER A 85 13.93 -6.93 -8.45
C SER A 85 12.72 -7.15 -7.52
N CYS A 86 12.84 -6.71 -6.27
CA CYS A 86 11.78 -6.77 -5.27
C CYS A 86 11.65 -5.42 -4.57
N ALA A 87 10.43 -5.06 -4.15
CA ALA A 87 10.21 -3.89 -3.32
C ALA A 87 10.70 -4.14 -1.89
N TRP A 88 11.44 -3.20 -1.32
CA TRP A 88 11.82 -3.24 0.09
C TRP A 88 10.79 -2.49 0.94
N ALA A 89 9.97 -3.23 1.66
CA ALA A 89 9.00 -2.69 2.61
C ALA A 89 9.71 -2.26 3.90
N THR A 90 9.68 -0.97 4.24
CA THR A 90 10.29 -0.46 5.49
C THR A 90 9.33 -0.49 6.66
N LYS A 91 8.04 -0.26 6.38
CA LYS A 91 6.96 -0.30 7.36
C LYS A 91 5.72 -0.88 6.70
N VAL A 92 4.99 -1.69 7.45
CA VAL A 92 3.68 -2.21 7.06
C VAL A 92 2.70 -1.81 8.16
N TYR A 93 1.62 -1.14 7.82
CA TYR A 93 0.57 -0.78 8.76
C TYR A 93 -0.67 -1.60 8.44
N VAL A 94 -1.32 -2.15 9.46
CA VAL A 94 -2.55 -2.92 9.31
C VAL A 94 -3.56 -2.55 10.39
N ASN A 95 -4.85 -2.60 10.10
CA ASN A 95 -5.90 -2.32 11.10
C ASN A 95 -6.39 -3.58 11.84
N SER A 96 -5.84 -4.76 11.54
CA SER A 96 -6.11 -6.02 12.24
C SER A 96 -4.88 -6.47 13.04
N SER A 97 -5.08 -6.74 14.34
CA SER A 97 -4.04 -7.27 15.21
C SER A 97 -3.61 -8.69 14.81
N GLU A 98 -4.53 -9.51 14.32
CA GLU A 98 -4.24 -10.85 13.82
C GLU A 98 -3.38 -10.79 12.55
N ALA A 99 -3.71 -9.91 11.60
CA ALA A 99 -2.90 -9.64 10.41
C ALA A 99 -1.49 -9.16 10.77
N CYS A 100 -1.38 -8.28 11.78
CA CYS A 100 -0.10 -7.79 12.27
C CYS A 100 0.76 -8.93 12.86
N SER A 101 0.16 -9.75 13.73
CA SER A 101 0.87 -10.87 14.34
C SER A 101 1.32 -11.88 13.30
N HIS A 102 0.47 -12.19 12.31
CA HIS A 102 0.79 -13.12 11.24
C HIS A 102 1.93 -12.58 10.35
N GLY A 103 1.82 -11.33 9.89
CA GLY A 103 2.84 -10.67 9.09
C GLY A 103 4.22 -10.71 9.76
N ARG A 104 4.28 -10.48 11.07
CA ARG A 104 5.55 -10.57 11.84
C ARG A 104 6.07 -12.00 11.99
N LYS A 105 5.22 -12.95 12.39
CA LYS A 105 5.64 -14.31 12.79
C LYS A 105 5.90 -15.24 11.62
N ASP A 106 5.02 -15.21 10.61
CA ASP A 106 5.03 -16.19 9.53
C ASP A 106 5.67 -15.64 8.25
N VAL A 107 5.63 -14.32 8.04
CA VAL A 107 6.13 -13.65 6.81
C VAL A 107 7.41 -12.84 7.08
N GLY A 108 7.64 -12.37 8.31
CA GLY A 108 8.78 -11.51 8.66
C GLY A 108 8.63 -10.04 8.26
N LEU A 109 7.39 -9.57 8.07
CA LEU A 109 7.09 -8.19 7.72
C LEU A 109 7.27 -7.24 8.93
N PRO A 110 7.71 -5.99 8.71
CA PRO A 110 7.77 -4.95 9.73
C PRO A 110 6.37 -4.37 10.01
N SER A 111 5.40 -5.23 10.32
CA SER A 111 3.98 -4.87 10.50
C SER A 111 3.74 -4.12 11.82
N GLN A 112 2.81 -3.17 11.83
CA GLN A 112 2.38 -2.40 12.99
C GLN A 112 0.87 -2.18 12.92
N VAL A 113 0.19 -2.17 14.07
CA VAL A 113 -1.24 -1.88 14.10
C VAL A 113 -1.47 -0.38 13.95
N ALA A 114 -2.35 0.01 13.04
CA ALA A 114 -2.73 1.41 12.84
C ALA A 114 -4.20 1.56 12.47
N THR A 115 -4.76 2.75 12.75
CA THR A 115 -6.10 3.12 12.29
C THR A 115 -6.02 3.87 10.97
N PHE A 116 -6.82 3.45 9.98
CA PHE A 116 -6.98 4.13 8.70
C PHE A 116 -8.25 4.96 8.67
N SER A 117 -8.19 6.12 8.01
CA SER A 117 -9.35 6.88 7.56
C SER A 117 -9.18 7.16 6.08
N LYS A 118 -10.14 6.71 5.27
CA LYS A 118 -10.15 6.89 3.82
C LYS A 118 -11.17 7.96 3.45
N THR A 119 -10.72 9.05 2.85
CA THR A 119 -11.62 10.03 2.24
C THR A 119 -11.52 9.88 0.74
N ILE A 120 -12.60 9.39 0.11
CA ILE A 120 -12.70 9.31 -1.35
C ILE A 120 -13.36 10.60 -1.82
N THR A 121 -12.59 11.47 -2.44
CA THR A 121 -13.14 12.68 -3.08
C THR A 121 -13.30 12.40 -4.57
N ALA A 122 -14.53 12.40 -5.05
CA ALA A 122 -14.78 12.36 -6.49
C ALA A 122 -14.26 13.66 -7.12
N VAL A 123 -13.23 13.56 -7.96
CA VAL A 123 -12.76 14.69 -8.74
C VAL A 123 -13.77 14.90 -9.86
N SER A 124 -14.69 15.85 -9.71
CA SER A 124 -15.55 16.25 -10.82
C SER A 124 -14.66 16.92 -11.87
N ARG A 125 -14.52 16.28 -13.04
CA ARG A 125 -13.96 16.95 -14.21
C ARG A 125 -14.90 18.08 -14.58
N GLN A 126 -14.53 19.33 -14.32
CA GLN A 126 -15.15 20.45 -15.02
C GLN A 126 -14.82 20.27 -16.51
N SER A 127 -15.84 19.93 -17.31
CA SER A 127 -15.72 19.95 -18.76
C SER A 127 -15.46 21.40 -19.18
N LYS A 128 -14.20 21.75 -19.48
CA LYS A 128 -13.94 22.92 -20.31
C LYS A 128 -14.45 22.57 -21.71
N SER A 129 -15.66 23.03 -22.01
CA SER A 129 -16.15 23.13 -23.38
C SER A 129 -15.14 23.95 -24.18
N ARG A 130 -14.36 23.26 -25.01
CA ARG A 130 -13.59 23.88 -26.08
C ARG A 130 -13.91 23.08 -27.34
N SER A 131 -14.72 23.68 -28.19
CA SER A 131 -15.07 23.19 -29.52
C SER A 131 -13.81 22.89 -30.32
N GLY A 132 -13.68 21.64 -30.77
CA GLY A 132 -12.59 21.18 -31.63
C GLY A 132 -12.86 19.77 -32.13
N PHE A 133 -13.14 19.65 -33.41
CA PHE A 133 -13.37 18.40 -34.15
C PHE A 133 -12.25 17.38 -33.91
N GLY A 134 -12.60 16.13 -33.57
CA GLY A 134 -11.65 15.02 -33.54
C GLY A 134 -12.15 13.78 -32.80
N SER A 135 -12.40 12.71 -33.57
CA SER A 135 -12.63 11.30 -33.25
C SER A 135 -12.56 10.83 -31.79
N ALA A 136 -13.61 10.09 -31.42
CA ALA A 136 -13.74 9.31 -30.19
C ALA A 136 -12.56 8.34 -29.93
N LEU A 137 -12.13 8.30 -28.65
CA LEU A 137 -11.62 7.12 -27.97
C LEU A 137 -11.94 7.30 -26.47
N ARG A 138 -13.06 6.70 -26.04
CA ARG A 138 -13.46 6.58 -24.63
C ARG A 138 -12.58 5.53 -23.98
N ASN A 139 -11.65 5.95 -23.12
CA ASN A 139 -11.13 5.13 -22.04
C ASN A 139 -11.41 5.84 -20.72
N SER A 140 -12.48 5.39 -20.05
CA SER A 140 -12.84 5.86 -18.70
C SER A 140 -12.05 5.05 -17.69
N ASN A 141 -10.80 5.44 -17.44
CA ASN A 141 -10.15 5.09 -16.18
C ASN A 141 -10.47 6.24 -15.22
N ASP A 142 -11.48 6.04 -14.37
CA ASP A 142 -11.74 6.89 -13.21
C ASP A 142 -10.53 6.81 -12.30
N GLN A 143 -9.59 7.73 -12.48
CA GLN A 143 -8.48 7.96 -11.56
C GLN A 143 -9.08 8.51 -10.26
N GLN A 144 -9.27 7.61 -9.30
CA GLN A 144 -9.63 8.00 -7.94
C GLN A 144 -8.36 8.49 -7.23
N ASN A 145 -8.31 9.79 -6.94
CA ASN A 145 -7.31 10.33 -6.02
C ASN A 145 -7.73 9.97 -4.60
N VAL A 146 -7.07 8.97 -4.01
CA VAL A 146 -7.30 8.59 -2.61
C VAL A 146 -6.29 9.32 -1.75
N GLN A 147 -6.77 10.20 -0.87
CA GLN A 147 -5.94 10.88 0.11
C GLN A 147 -6.01 10.14 1.45
N ILE A 148 -4.87 9.64 1.93
CA ILE A 148 -4.74 9.07 3.28
C ILE A 148 -4.38 10.20 4.22
N THR A 149 -5.34 10.68 5.00
CA THR A 149 -5.18 11.92 5.78
C THR A 149 -4.55 11.69 7.15
N LYS A 150 -4.67 10.49 7.73
CA LYS A 150 -4.12 10.23 9.07
C LYS A 150 -3.89 8.75 9.33
N ILE A 151 -2.67 8.43 9.76
CA ILE A 151 -2.29 7.15 10.34
C ILE A 151 -2.01 7.42 11.81
N LYS A 152 -2.76 6.81 12.72
CA LYS A 152 -2.42 6.80 14.15
C LYS A 152 -1.82 5.43 14.46
N SER A 153 -0.50 5.39 14.69
CA SER A 153 0.18 4.21 15.27
C SER A 153 -0.02 4.23 16.78
N LEU A 154 -0.32 3.08 17.38
CA LEU A 154 -0.51 2.95 18.84
C LEU A 154 0.81 2.72 19.57
N ASP A 155 1.86 2.30 18.87
CA ASP A 155 3.17 2.00 19.44
C ASP A 155 4.22 2.99 18.90
N ALA A 156 4.77 3.79 19.82
CA ALA A 156 5.90 4.73 19.69
C ALA A 156 5.65 6.13 19.07
N GLU A 157 6.18 7.15 19.77
CA GLU A 157 6.24 8.57 19.42
C GLU A 157 7.03 8.84 18.13
N ASP A 158 6.48 8.48 16.98
CA ASP A 158 6.89 9.04 15.69
C ASP A 158 5.64 9.47 14.94
N THR A 159 5.15 10.65 15.30
CA THR A 159 4.01 11.30 14.63
C THR A 159 4.46 11.82 13.27
N CYS A 160 4.67 10.93 12.30
CA CYS A 160 4.78 11.33 10.90
C CYS A 160 3.38 11.69 10.39
N ASN A 161 2.98 12.95 10.59
CA ASN A 161 1.85 13.55 9.90
C ASN A 161 2.20 13.68 8.41
N THR A 162 2.01 12.64 7.62
CA THR A 162 2.16 12.73 6.16
C THR A 162 0.89 13.30 5.57
N SER A 163 0.76 14.63 5.54
CA SER A 163 -0.21 15.31 4.68
C SER A 163 0.44 15.52 3.31
N LEU A 164 -0.01 14.80 2.29
CA LEU A 164 0.39 15.09 0.90
C LEU A 164 -0.77 15.74 0.15
N THR A 165 -0.47 16.91 -0.40
CA THR A 165 -1.28 17.66 -1.36
C THR A 165 -0.54 17.58 -2.69
N SER A 166 -1.18 17.07 -3.74
CA SER A 166 -0.59 17.19 -5.09
C SER A 166 -0.62 18.66 -5.50
N PRO A 167 0.45 19.20 -6.12
CA PRO A 167 0.35 20.50 -6.79
C PRO A 167 -0.67 20.39 -7.92
N ALA A 168 -1.61 21.35 -7.96
CA ALA A 168 -2.49 21.56 -9.10
C ALA A 168 -1.66 22.15 -10.25
N CYS A 169 -1.79 21.57 -11.43
CA CYS A 169 -1.38 22.20 -12.69
C CYS A 169 -2.61 22.81 -13.36
#